data_AF-A0A7X5TU26-F1
#
_entry.id   AF-A0A7X5TU26-F1
#
_cell.length_a   1.000
_cell.length_b   1.000
_cell.length_c   1.000
_cell.angle_alpha   90.00
_cell.angle_beta   90.00
_cell.angle_gamma   90.00
#
_symmetry.space_group_name_H-M   'P 1'
#
loop_
_entity.id
_entity.type
_entity.pdbx_description
1 polymer ?
#
loop_
_entity_poly.entity_id
_entity_poly.type
_entity_poly.pdbx_seq_one_letter_code
_entity_poly.pdbx_strand_id
1 'polypeptide(L)'
;MVVGTLHSVGHTVLDRHDWQSVEAAHQHRADLLTAGWRARQQSGEVDSIEDFLFTYYPIKPSLLRRWHPGAGVELSDAQLLDSRDYRWYHATASGRVVDAAAFVQAKGATLDFIERLLSQTAARAAQFSCFGLHEWAMVYRQSSDQIRHQSTPLRLSQSATDAVVESHKIACSHYDAFRFFTQEAVPLNALRPTRENQPALEQAGCLHAGMDVYKWATKLGPLVPGDLLLDCFELARDIRVLDMRASPYDVTQYGHSPVAIETEAGKAEYVRQQRAFTARSNDLRGRVVAAIHTARAEAERAAGQQPS
;
A
#
# COMPACT_ATOMS: atom_id res chain seq x y z
N MET A 1 8.20 -25.35 13.58
CA MET A 1 8.96 -26.46 12.95
C MET A 1 8.18 -26.86 11.71
N VAL A 2 8.83 -26.78 10.54
CA VAL A 2 8.38 -27.18 9.18
C VAL A 2 7.07 -26.56 8.68
N VAL A 3 7.15 -25.37 8.08
CA VAL A 3 6.20 -24.98 7.02
C VAL A 3 6.70 -25.66 5.75
N GLY A 4 6.15 -26.83 5.47
CA GLY A 4 6.47 -27.61 4.27
C GLY A 4 6.00 -26.87 3.03
N THR A 5 6.91 -26.69 2.09
CA THR A 5 6.61 -26.23 0.73
C THR A 5 5.73 -27.29 0.05
N LEU A 6 4.43 -27.07 0.00
CA LEU A 6 3.49 -27.92 -0.73
C LEU A 6 3.04 -27.21 -2.00
N HIS A 7 3.68 -27.56 -3.12
CA HIS A 7 3.05 -27.44 -4.43
C HIS A 7 2.04 -28.58 -4.57
N SER A 8 0.80 -28.34 -4.16
CA SER A 8 -0.37 -29.15 -4.50
C SER A 8 -1.56 -28.21 -4.67
N VAL A 9 -2.14 -28.21 -5.87
CA VAL A 9 -3.31 -27.39 -6.25
C VAL A 9 -4.56 -28.09 -5.70
N GLY A 10 -4.77 -27.98 -4.38
CA GLY A 10 -5.88 -28.57 -3.65
C GLY A 10 -6.56 -27.54 -2.74
N HIS A 11 -7.86 -27.69 -2.54
CA HIS A 11 -8.65 -26.90 -1.60
C HIS A 11 -8.05 -27.04 -0.18
N THR A 12 -7.63 -25.94 0.43
CA THR A 12 -6.99 -25.96 1.76
C THR A 12 -8.05 -25.80 2.83
N VAL A 13 -8.07 -26.68 3.83
CA VAL A 13 -8.97 -26.57 4.98
C VAL A 13 -8.14 -26.28 6.23
N LEU A 14 -8.53 -25.26 6.99
CA LEU A 14 -7.96 -24.98 8.30
C LEU A 14 -8.93 -25.48 9.38
N ASP A 15 -8.38 -26.29 10.29
CA ASP A 15 -9.10 -26.73 11.47
C ASP A 15 -9.41 -25.55 12.39
N ARG A 16 -10.50 -25.67 13.17
CA ARG A 16 -11.02 -24.56 14.00
C ARG A 16 -9.95 -23.93 14.88
N HIS A 17 -9.21 -24.77 15.58
CA HIS A 17 -8.14 -24.35 16.47
C HIS A 17 -7.05 -23.56 15.71
N ASP A 18 -6.68 -24.03 14.52
CA ASP A 18 -5.58 -23.46 13.76
C ASP A 18 -5.93 -22.10 13.17
N TRP A 19 -7.10 -21.96 12.54
CA TRP A 19 -7.49 -20.65 12.00
C TRP A 19 -7.77 -19.63 13.11
N GLN A 20 -8.31 -20.06 14.26
CA GLN A 20 -8.48 -19.17 15.42
C GLN A 20 -7.13 -18.72 16.00
N SER A 21 -6.13 -19.60 16.01
CA SER A 21 -4.77 -19.24 16.43
C SER A 21 -4.12 -18.23 15.46
N VAL A 22 -4.26 -18.44 14.15
CA VAL A 22 -3.73 -17.51 13.13
C VAL A 22 -4.46 -16.17 13.19
N GLU A 23 -5.78 -16.18 13.33
CA GLU A 23 -6.59 -14.97 13.51
C GLU A 23 -6.14 -14.18 14.75
N ALA A 24 -5.96 -14.84 15.89
CA ALA A 24 -5.51 -14.18 17.12
C ALA A 24 -4.12 -13.56 16.96
N ALA A 25 -3.19 -14.25 16.28
CA ALA A 25 -1.86 -13.73 15.98
C ALA A 25 -1.90 -12.52 15.04
N HIS A 26 -2.74 -12.57 14.00
CA HIS A 26 -2.99 -11.44 13.10
C HIS A 26 -3.54 -10.23 13.85
N GLN A 27 -4.56 -10.44 14.68
CA GLN A 27 -5.17 -9.39 15.48
C GLN A 27 -4.14 -8.74 16.42
N HIS A 28 -3.30 -9.54 17.08
CA HIS A 28 -2.23 -9.04 17.93
C HIS A 28 -1.21 -8.20 17.13
N ARG A 29 -0.75 -8.67 15.96
CA ARG A 29 0.17 -7.91 15.10
C ARG A 29 -0.46 -6.59 14.64
N ALA A 30 -1.70 -6.61 14.18
CA ALA A 30 -2.43 -5.40 13.80
C ALA A 30 -2.59 -4.42 14.97
N ASP A 31 -2.80 -4.94 16.18
CA ASP A 31 -2.88 -4.13 17.39
C ASP A 31 -1.55 -3.47 17.74
N LEU A 32 -0.42 -4.16 17.59
CA LEU A 32 0.91 -3.57 17.76
C LEU A 32 1.18 -2.49 16.71
N LEU A 33 0.84 -2.76 15.45
CA LEU A 33 1.08 -1.84 14.32
C LEU A 33 0.29 -0.54 14.41
N THR A 34 -0.85 -0.54 15.10
CA THR A 34 -1.75 0.62 15.21
C THR A 34 -1.77 1.21 16.62
N ALA A 35 -0.93 0.72 17.55
CA ALA A 35 -0.90 1.17 18.93
C ALA A 35 -0.52 2.66 19.06
N GLY A 36 0.51 3.10 18.33
CA GLY A 36 0.99 4.50 18.34
C GLY A 36 -0.10 5.47 17.89
N TRP A 37 -0.66 5.25 16.70
CA TRP A 37 -1.80 6.02 16.20
C TRP A 37 -2.97 6.07 17.18
N ARG A 38 -3.41 4.93 17.74
CA ARG A 38 -4.54 4.91 18.69
C ARG A 38 -4.27 5.71 19.96
N ALA A 39 -3.05 5.64 20.49
CA ALA A 39 -2.66 6.44 21.66
C ALA A 39 -2.76 7.94 21.35
N ARG A 40 -2.26 8.36 20.18
CA ARG A 40 -2.34 9.77 19.74
C ARG A 40 -3.75 10.26 19.48
N GLN A 41 -4.64 9.41 18.95
CA GLN A 41 -6.06 9.77 18.83
C GLN A 41 -6.73 10.02 20.19
N GLN A 42 -6.22 9.43 21.27
CA GLN A 42 -6.72 9.67 22.63
C GLN A 42 -6.11 10.92 23.26
N SER A 43 -4.82 11.19 23.02
CA SER A 43 -4.14 12.36 23.58
C SER A 43 -4.32 13.65 22.76
N GLY A 44 -4.75 13.55 21.50
CA GLY A 44 -4.84 14.68 20.57
C GLY A 44 -3.49 15.11 19.97
N GLU A 45 -2.43 14.32 20.19
CA GLU A 45 -1.12 14.54 19.58
C GLU A 45 -1.17 14.28 18.07
N VAL A 46 -0.48 15.12 17.30
CA VAL A 46 -0.43 15.03 15.83
C VAL A 46 0.91 14.48 15.39
N ASP A 47 0.88 13.47 14.51
CA ASP A 47 2.06 12.94 13.83
C ASP A 47 1.79 12.87 12.32
N SER A 48 2.27 13.86 11.58
CA SER A 48 1.99 13.98 10.14
C SER A 48 2.58 12.83 9.30
N ILE A 49 3.46 12.01 9.86
CA ILE A 49 4.06 10.84 9.19
C ILE A 49 3.13 9.64 9.36
N GLU A 50 2.79 9.27 10.60
CA GLU A 50 1.96 8.08 10.85
C GLU A 50 0.47 8.34 10.58
N ASP A 51 -0.04 9.54 10.88
CA ASP A 51 -1.44 9.90 10.64
C ASP A 51 -1.79 9.91 9.15
N PHE A 52 -0.79 10.11 8.28
CA PHE A 52 -0.94 9.98 6.82
C PHE A 52 -1.50 8.60 6.44
N LEU A 53 -1.07 7.52 7.10
CA LEU A 53 -1.50 6.15 6.76
C LEU A 53 -2.99 5.90 6.98
N PHE A 54 -3.68 6.74 7.76
CA PHE A 54 -5.10 6.61 8.09
C PHE A 54 -5.95 7.74 7.49
N THR A 55 -5.34 8.88 7.16
CA THR A 55 -6.00 10.02 6.50
C THR A 55 -5.95 9.89 4.99
N TYR A 56 -4.80 9.51 4.43
CA TYR A 56 -4.62 9.34 2.98
C TYR A 56 -5.18 8.01 2.49
N TYR A 57 -4.88 6.92 3.19
CA TYR A 57 -5.57 5.65 3.00
C TYR A 57 -6.74 5.62 3.98
N PRO A 58 -8.00 5.72 3.53
CA PRO A 58 -9.17 5.80 4.42
C PRO A 58 -9.51 4.41 5.00
N ILE A 59 -8.52 3.73 5.57
CA ILE A 59 -8.61 2.36 6.08
C ILE A 59 -8.61 2.44 7.60
N LYS A 60 -9.73 2.05 8.19
CA LYS A 60 -9.89 2.03 9.65
C LYS A 60 -8.99 0.95 10.26
N PRO A 61 -8.42 1.17 11.46
CA PRO A 61 -7.67 0.12 12.17
C PRO A 61 -8.47 -1.18 12.37
N SER A 62 -9.80 -1.09 12.51
CA SER A 62 -10.66 -2.27 12.60
C SER A 62 -10.66 -3.14 11.34
N LEU A 63 -10.41 -2.56 10.16
CA LEU A 63 -10.23 -3.31 8.92
C LEU A 63 -8.88 -4.00 8.87
N LEU A 64 -7.80 -3.33 9.30
CA LEU A 64 -6.47 -3.96 9.43
C LEU A 64 -6.48 -5.12 10.43
N ARG A 65 -7.24 -4.98 11.52
CA ARG A 65 -7.38 -6.02 12.56
C ARG A 65 -8.21 -7.22 12.10
N ARG A 66 -9.03 -7.09 11.05
CA ARG A 66 -9.84 -8.19 10.53
C ARG A 66 -8.94 -9.14 9.73
N TRP A 67 -8.89 -10.39 10.17
CA TRP A 67 -8.13 -11.42 9.47
C TRP A 67 -8.96 -12.04 8.34
N HIS A 68 -8.29 -12.37 7.25
CA HIS A 68 -8.84 -13.11 6.12
C HIS A 68 -7.84 -14.20 5.72
N PRO A 69 -8.29 -15.43 5.42
CA PRO A 69 -7.40 -16.51 5.01
C PRO A 69 -6.97 -16.41 3.53
N GLY A 70 -7.66 -15.59 2.72
CA GLY A 70 -7.53 -15.56 1.27
C GLY A 70 -8.50 -16.51 0.56
N ALA A 71 -8.52 -16.45 -0.78
CA ALA A 71 -9.32 -17.36 -1.59
C ALA A 71 -8.79 -18.81 -1.53
N GLY A 72 -9.69 -19.80 -1.61
CA GLY A 72 -9.33 -21.22 -1.66
C GLY A 72 -9.02 -21.88 -0.32
N VAL A 73 -9.26 -21.16 0.78
CA VAL A 73 -9.06 -21.66 2.15
C VAL A 73 -10.41 -21.71 2.89
N GLU A 74 -10.85 -22.92 3.25
CA GLU A 74 -12.04 -23.14 4.07
C GLU A 74 -11.69 -23.15 5.56
N LEU A 75 -12.48 -22.41 6.34
CA LEU A 75 -12.42 -22.39 7.79
C LEU A 75 -13.45 -23.39 8.33
N SER A 76 -12.99 -24.50 8.89
CA SER A 76 -13.90 -25.48 9.50
C SER A 76 -14.65 -24.90 10.70
N ASP A 77 -15.86 -25.43 10.96
CA ASP A 77 -16.75 -25.04 12.07
C ASP A 77 -17.12 -23.54 12.10
N ALA A 78 -17.06 -22.88 10.95
CA ALA A 78 -17.33 -21.45 10.78
C ALA A 78 -18.68 -21.14 10.12
N GLN A 79 -19.58 -22.13 10.01
CA GLN A 79 -20.88 -21.96 9.33
C GLN A 79 -21.73 -20.87 10.01
N LEU A 80 -21.70 -20.83 11.34
CA LEU A 80 -22.54 -19.98 12.19
C LEU A 80 -21.97 -18.58 12.49
N LEU A 81 -20.79 -18.23 11.96
CA LEU A 81 -20.26 -16.86 12.09
C LEU A 81 -21.20 -15.85 11.40
N ASP A 82 -21.43 -14.70 12.02
CA ASP A 82 -22.42 -13.70 11.58
C ASP A 82 -22.12 -13.22 10.15
N SER A 83 -23.10 -13.36 9.25
CA SER A 83 -22.97 -13.02 7.83
C SER A 83 -22.74 -11.52 7.57
N ARG A 84 -23.10 -10.64 8.51
CA ARG A 84 -22.93 -9.18 8.36
C ARG A 84 -21.46 -8.76 8.26
N ASP A 85 -20.56 -9.50 8.92
CA ASP A 85 -19.12 -9.23 8.89
C ASP A 85 -18.38 -9.91 7.74
N TYR A 86 -19.06 -10.80 7.00
CA TYR A 86 -18.47 -11.71 6.02
C TYR A 86 -19.22 -11.69 4.67
N ARG A 87 -19.50 -10.49 4.14
CA ARG A 87 -20.22 -10.27 2.86
C ARG A 87 -19.73 -11.13 1.69
N TRP A 88 -18.42 -11.39 1.60
CA TRP A 88 -17.79 -12.12 0.51
C TRP A 88 -17.42 -13.55 0.90
N TYR A 89 -18.26 -14.18 1.72
CA TYR A 89 -18.10 -15.55 2.15
C TYR A 89 -19.42 -16.28 2.01
N HIS A 90 -19.36 -17.57 1.71
CA HIS A 90 -20.51 -18.47 1.82
C HIS A 90 -20.20 -19.61 2.80
N ALA A 91 -21.25 -20.13 3.43
CA ALA A 91 -21.14 -21.33 4.24
C ALA A 91 -21.00 -22.56 3.34
N THR A 92 -20.15 -23.49 3.75
CA THR A 92 -20.05 -24.84 3.19
C THR A 92 -20.72 -25.82 4.15
N ALA A 93 -20.73 -27.12 3.83
CA ALA A 93 -21.22 -28.14 4.76
C ALA A 93 -20.39 -28.17 6.07
N SER A 94 -19.08 -27.98 5.97
CA SER A 94 -18.11 -28.13 7.06
C SER A 94 -17.57 -26.83 7.61
N GLY A 95 -17.94 -25.67 7.05
CA GLY A 95 -17.32 -24.42 7.42
C GLY A 95 -17.74 -23.21 6.59
N ARG A 96 -16.76 -22.38 6.26
CA ARG A 96 -16.96 -21.15 5.50
C ARG A 96 -15.71 -20.83 4.68
N VAL A 97 -15.91 -20.36 3.45
CA VAL A 97 -14.84 -19.99 2.52
C VAL A 97 -15.16 -18.65 1.86
N VAL A 98 -14.13 -17.95 1.40
CA VAL A 98 -14.29 -16.73 0.60
C VAL A 98 -15.01 -17.07 -0.70
N ASP A 99 -16.11 -16.37 -0.98
CA ASP A 99 -16.86 -16.48 -2.22
C ASP A 99 -16.14 -15.71 -3.35
N ALA A 100 -15.08 -16.33 -3.87
CA ALA A 100 -14.27 -15.75 -4.93
C ALA A 100 -15.08 -15.54 -6.22
N ALA A 101 -16.04 -16.42 -6.53
CA ALA A 101 -16.91 -16.30 -7.69
C ALA A 101 -17.77 -15.02 -7.61
N ALA A 102 -18.47 -14.82 -6.49
CA ALA A 102 -19.26 -13.61 -6.27
C ALA A 102 -18.40 -12.35 -6.26
N PHE A 103 -17.20 -12.40 -5.68
CA PHE A 103 -16.27 -11.26 -5.68
C PHE A 103 -15.81 -10.93 -7.10
N VAL A 104 -15.33 -11.91 -7.88
CA VAL A 104 -14.86 -11.73 -9.25
C VAL A 104 -15.98 -11.21 -10.14
N GLN A 105 -17.20 -11.74 -10.02
CA GLN A 105 -18.35 -11.25 -10.76
C GLN A 105 -18.65 -9.78 -10.43
N ALA A 106 -18.62 -9.40 -9.16
CA ALA A 106 -18.94 -8.04 -8.72
C ALA A 106 -17.81 -7.03 -8.95
N LYS A 107 -16.55 -7.47 -8.99
CA LYS A 107 -15.35 -6.61 -8.94
C LYS A 107 -14.33 -6.91 -10.04
N GLY A 108 -14.67 -7.68 -11.08
CA GLY A 108 -13.76 -8.12 -12.14
C GLY A 108 -12.89 -6.98 -12.71
N ALA A 109 -13.49 -5.86 -13.09
CA ALA A 109 -12.75 -4.70 -13.60
C ALA A 109 -11.72 -4.11 -12.60
N THR A 110 -12.00 -4.21 -11.29
CA THR A 110 -11.04 -3.80 -10.24
C THR A 110 -9.87 -4.78 -10.16
N LEU A 111 -10.13 -6.09 -10.24
CA LEU A 111 -9.08 -7.12 -10.29
C LEU A 111 -8.21 -6.92 -11.53
N ASP A 112 -8.82 -6.78 -12.71
CA ASP A 112 -8.10 -6.56 -13.97
C ASP A 112 -7.19 -5.33 -13.90
N PHE A 113 -7.70 -4.22 -13.34
CA PHE A 113 -6.93 -3.00 -13.17
C PHE A 113 -5.73 -3.20 -12.23
N ILE A 114 -5.96 -3.78 -11.05
CA ILE A 114 -4.91 -3.99 -10.04
C ILE A 114 -3.85 -4.96 -10.55
N GLU A 115 -4.28 -6.11 -11.09
CA GLU A 115 -3.39 -7.12 -11.67
C GLU A 115 -2.50 -6.51 -12.76
N ARG A 116 -3.10 -5.78 -13.70
CA ARG A 116 -2.37 -5.11 -14.78
C ARG A 116 -1.39 -4.07 -14.24
N LEU A 117 -1.83 -3.21 -13.31
CA LEU A 117 -0.99 -2.16 -12.73
C LEU A 117 0.22 -2.77 -12.02
N LEU A 118 -0.01 -3.68 -11.07
CA LEU A 118 1.05 -4.25 -10.25
C LEU A 118 2.04 -5.08 -11.07
N SER A 119 1.53 -5.90 -12.00
CA SER A 119 2.38 -6.73 -12.86
C SER A 119 3.24 -5.88 -13.79
N GLN A 120 2.68 -4.85 -14.42
CA GLN A 120 3.43 -3.96 -15.29
C GLN A 120 4.46 -3.13 -14.53
N THR A 121 4.12 -2.63 -13.33
CA THR A 121 5.08 -1.92 -12.49
C THR A 121 6.24 -2.83 -12.09
N ALA A 122 5.97 -4.07 -11.65
CA ALA A 122 7.00 -5.01 -11.24
C ALA A 122 7.93 -5.45 -12.39
N ALA A 123 7.42 -5.54 -13.61
CA ALA A 123 8.18 -5.93 -14.80
C ALA A 123 9.15 -4.85 -15.32
N ARG A 124 8.99 -3.58 -14.90
CA ARG A 124 9.85 -2.48 -15.37
C ARG A 124 11.17 -2.41 -14.61
N ALA A 125 12.23 -2.06 -15.33
CA ALA A 125 13.49 -1.67 -14.71
C ALA A 125 13.26 -0.43 -13.81
N ALA A 126 13.62 -0.56 -12.54
CA ALA A 126 13.40 0.50 -11.56
C ALA A 126 14.22 1.76 -11.87
N GLN A 127 13.56 2.92 -11.74
CA GLN A 127 14.16 4.24 -11.91
C GLN A 127 14.35 4.93 -10.55
N PHE A 128 15.55 5.47 -10.31
CA PHE A 128 15.96 6.03 -9.02
C PHE A 128 16.29 7.53 -9.08
N SER A 129 15.85 8.22 -10.13
CA SER A 129 16.18 9.63 -10.41
C SER A 129 15.14 10.64 -9.95
N CYS A 130 14.03 10.20 -9.34
CA CYS A 130 12.96 11.09 -8.87
C CYS A 130 13.31 11.78 -7.53
N PHE A 131 14.09 11.13 -6.66
CA PHE A 131 14.52 11.65 -5.35
C PHE A 131 13.42 12.17 -4.41
N GLY A 132 12.15 11.78 -4.63
CA GLY A 132 11.04 12.27 -3.81
C GLY A 132 10.65 13.73 -4.11
N LEU A 133 11.09 14.27 -5.25
CA LEU A 133 10.84 15.66 -5.65
C LEU A 133 9.35 16.01 -5.85
N HIS A 134 8.44 15.03 -5.76
CA HIS A 134 7.00 15.30 -5.77
C HIS A 134 6.58 16.18 -4.59
N GLU A 135 7.12 16.00 -3.38
CA GLU A 135 6.75 16.83 -2.22
C GLU A 135 7.25 18.28 -2.38
N TRP A 136 8.41 18.44 -3.03
CA TRP A 136 8.98 19.75 -3.35
C TRP A 136 8.15 20.48 -4.40
N ALA A 137 7.69 19.76 -5.41
CA ALA A 137 6.78 20.27 -6.44
C ALA A 137 5.39 20.63 -5.90
N MET A 138 4.95 20.04 -4.78
CA MET A 138 3.68 20.38 -4.14
C MET A 138 3.73 21.73 -3.39
N VAL A 139 4.91 22.22 -3.03
CA VAL A 139 5.10 23.51 -2.32
C VAL A 139 5.82 24.58 -3.15
N TYR A 140 6.15 24.26 -4.41
CA TYR A 140 6.89 25.15 -5.30
C TYR A 140 6.14 26.47 -5.56
N ARG A 141 6.78 27.60 -5.21
CA ARG A 141 6.22 28.96 -5.31
C ARG A 141 4.88 29.16 -4.59
N GLN A 142 4.59 28.37 -3.57
CA GLN A 142 3.44 28.63 -2.70
C GLN A 142 3.77 29.71 -1.67
N SER A 143 2.78 30.51 -1.30
CA SER A 143 2.89 31.32 -0.07
C SER A 143 2.77 30.42 1.17
N SER A 144 3.27 30.90 2.31
CA SER A 144 3.16 30.19 3.60
C SER A 144 1.73 29.73 3.93
N ASP A 145 0.75 30.54 3.55
CA ASP A 145 -0.68 30.32 3.85
C ASP A 145 -1.30 29.23 2.96
N GLN A 146 -0.62 28.85 1.88
CA GLN A 146 -1.06 27.85 0.90
C GLN A 146 -0.42 26.47 1.13
N ILE A 147 0.56 26.37 2.04
CA ILE A 147 1.26 25.11 2.35
C ILE A 147 0.32 24.18 3.13
N ARG A 148 0.09 22.98 2.60
CA ARG A 148 -0.89 22.02 3.13
C ARG A 148 -0.54 21.46 4.51
N HIS A 149 0.75 21.29 4.79
CA HIS A 149 1.24 20.83 6.08
C HIS A 149 1.48 22.01 7.02
N GLN A 150 0.42 22.72 7.42
CA GLN A 150 0.53 23.88 8.32
C GLN A 150 1.19 23.53 9.67
N SER A 151 1.07 22.27 10.10
CA SER A 151 1.68 21.75 11.33
C SER A 151 3.17 21.38 11.19
N THR A 152 3.71 21.32 9.96
CA THR A 152 5.10 20.91 9.72
C THR A 152 5.81 21.98 8.88
N PRO A 153 6.68 22.81 9.49
CA PRO A 153 7.34 23.90 8.77
C PRO A 153 8.31 23.37 7.71
N LEU A 154 8.69 24.22 6.76
CA LEU A 154 9.78 23.91 5.83
C LEU A 154 11.12 23.92 6.58
N ARG A 155 12.03 23.02 6.22
CA ARG A 155 13.40 22.97 6.78
C ARG A 155 14.37 23.93 6.09
N LEU A 156 14.01 24.42 4.89
CA LEU A 156 14.73 25.44 4.13
C LEU A 156 13.84 26.67 3.96
N SER A 157 14.44 27.82 3.62
CA SER A 157 13.64 28.98 3.17
C SER A 157 12.85 28.62 1.91
N GLN A 158 11.74 29.31 1.65
CA GLN A 158 10.95 29.11 0.43
C GLN A 158 11.82 29.24 -0.82
N SER A 159 12.70 30.25 -0.88
CA SER A 159 13.61 30.46 -2.01
C SER A 159 14.60 29.31 -2.23
N ALA A 160 15.11 28.71 -1.15
CA ALA A 160 16.01 27.56 -1.24
C ALA A 160 15.23 26.29 -1.64
N THR A 161 14.00 26.12 -1.16
CA THR A 161 13.09 25.04 -1.59
C THR A 161 12.78 25.13 -3.08
N ASP A 162 12.45 26.32 -3.57
CA ASP A 162 12.18 26.57 -4.99
C ASP A 162 13.43 26.30 -5.85
N ALA A 163 14.62 26.70 -5.39
CA ALA A 163 15.88 26.44 -6.08
C ALA A 163 16.17 24.93 -6.27
N VAL A 164 15.73 24.07 -5.33
CA VAL A 164 15.84 22.60 -5.49
C VAL A 164 14.95 22.12 -6.64
N VAL A 165 13.70 22.62 -6.73
CA VAL A 165 12.76 22.29 -7.81
C VAL A 165 13.33 22.74 -9.16
N GLU A 166 13.87 23.96 -9.24
CA GLU A 166 14.39 24.56 -10.47
C GLU A 166 15.70 23.91 -10.96
N SER A 167 16.53 23.40 -10.05
CA SER A 167 17.83 22.78 -10.38
C SER A 167 17.76 21.28 -10.69
N HIS A 168 16.60 20.64 -10.51
CA HIS A 168 16.45 19.19 -10.71
C HIS A 168 15.47 18.86 -11.83
N LYS A 169 15.73 17.74 -12.51
CA LYS A 169 14.77 17.16 -13.46
C LYS A 169 13.69 16.40 -12.72
N ILE A 170 12.49 16.98 -12.66
CA ILE A 170 11.33 16.32 -12.06
C ILE A 170 10.78 15.31 -13.06
N ALA A 171 10.62 14.06 -12.64
CA ALA A 171 10.12 12.96 -13.46
C ALA A 171 9.18 12.06 -12.66
N CYS A 172 8.28 12.67 -11.89
CA CYS A 172 7.29 11.93 -11.11
C CYS A 172 6.35 11.17 -12.05
N SER A 173 6.37 9.84 -11.94
CA SER A 173 5.52 8.92 -12.70
C SER A 173 4.21 8.58 -12.00
N HIS A 174 4.06 9.00 -10.74
CA HIS A 174 2.99 8.54 -9.88
C HIS A 174 1.82 9.52 -9.88
N TYR A 175 0.67 9.09 -10.41
CA TYR A 175 -0.50 9.96 -10.59
C TYR A 175 -1.02 10.55 -9.28
N ASP A 176 -1.12 9.75 -8.21
CA ASP A 176 -1.72 10.21 -6.97
C ASP A 176 -0.83 11.20 -6.20
N ALA A 177 0.45 11.34 -6.56
CA ALA A 177 1.32 12.44 -6.12
C ALA A 177 1.29 13.61 -7.11
N PHE A 178 1.38 13.33 -8.42
CA PHE A 178 1.41 14.36 -9.46
C PHE A 178 0.20 15.29 -9.45
N ARG A 179 -1.00 14.76 -9.18
CA ARG A 179 -2.25 15.56 -9.13
C ARG A 179 -2.28 16.64 -8.04
N PHE A 180 -1.26 16.68 -7.19
CA PHE A 180 -1.12 17.66 -6.12
C PHE A 180 -0.04 18.72 -6.36
N PHE A 181 0.68 18.64 -7.49
CA PHE A 181 1.67 19.64 -7.85
C PHE A 181 1.03 21.03 -7.94
N THR A 182 1.81 22.06 -7.64
CA THR A 182 1.38 23.44 -7.90
C THR A 182 1.22 23.67 -9.39
N GLN A 183 0.41 24.67 -9.77
CA GLN A 183 0.17 24.99 -11.17
C GLN A 183 1.49 25.30 -11.90
N GLU A 184 2.43 25.92 -11.20
CA GLU A 184 3.76 26.28 -11.65
C GLU A 184 4.72 25.08 -11.75
N ALA A 185 4.55 24.04 -10.92
CA ALA A 185 5.38 22.84 -10.97
C ALA A 185 4.91 21.81 -12.01
N VAL A 186 3.61 21.79 -12.36
CA VAL A 186 3.06 20.91 -13.40
C VAL A 186 3.85 20.94 -14.72
N PRO A 187 4.18 22.11 -15.31
CA PRO A 187 4.93 22.15 -16.56
C PRO A 187 6.36 21.58 -16.45
N LEU A 188 6.97 21.63 -15.26
CA LEU A 188 8.35 21.19 -15.00
C LEU A 188 8.53 19.67 -14.94
N ASN A 189 7.45 18.92 -14.68
CA ASN A 189 7.52 17.46 -14.68
C ASN A 189 7.79 16.95 -16.10
N ALA A 190 8.72 16.01 -16.26
CA ALA A 190 9.00 15.38 -17.56
C ALA A 190 7.86 14.48 -18.06
N LEU A 191 7.00 14.05 -17.13
CA LEU A 191 5.86 13.18 -17.40
C LEU A 191 4.54 13.93 -17.17
N ARG A 192 3.45 13.38 -17.73
CA ARG A 192 2.07 13.81 -17.45
C ARG A 192 1.23 12.60 -17.01
N PRO A 193 1.42 12.10 -15.78
CA PRO A 193 0.60 11.01 -15.26
C PRO A 193 -0.88 11.40 -15.21
N THR A 194 -1.74 10.49 -15.65
CA THR A 194 -3.18 10.52 -15.50
C THR A 194 -3.65 9.20 -14.91
N ARG A 195 -4.91 9.08 -14.50
CA ARG A 195 -5.43 7.80 -14.01
C ARG A 195 -5.43 6.74 -15.12
N GLU A 196 -5.70 7.16 -16.35
CA GLU A 196 -5.80 6.30 -17.54
C GLU A 196 -4.43 5.72 -17.93
N ASN A 197 -3.38 6.55 -17.90
CA ASN A 197 -2.03 6.12 -18.28
C ASN A 197 -1.20 5.58 -17.09
N GLN A 198 -1.73 5.58 -15.87
CA GLN A 198 -1.01 5.13 -14.67
C GLN A 198 -0.37 3.74 -14.86
N PRO A 199 -1.07 2.70 -15.38
CA PRO A 199 -0.45 1.39 -15.59
C PRO A 199 0.78 1.45 -16.50
N ALA A 200 0.81 2.35 -17.48
CA ALA A 200 1.91 2.51 -18.43
C ALA A 200 3.11 3.27 -17.84
N LEU A 201 2.88 4.24 -16.94
CA LEU A 201 3.93 5.12 -16.43
C LEU A 201 4.51 4.69 -15.09
N GLU A 202 3.73 4.07 -14.21
CA GLU A 202 4.13 3.80 -12.83
C GLU A 202 5.42 2.95 -12.75
N GLN A 203 6.39 3.43 -11.97
CA GLN A 203 7.75 2.89 -11.89
C GLN A 203 7.99 2.09 -10.60
N ALA A 204 8.66 0.95 -10.70
CA ALA A 204 9.02 0.11 -9.54
C ALA A 204 9.91 0.84 -8.50
N GLY A 205 10.70 1.81 -8.96
CA GLY A 205 11.53 2.66 -8.11
C GLY A 205 10.75 3.68 -7.28
N CYS A 206 9.51 3.99 -7.65
CA CYS A 206 8.74 5.02 -6.96
C CYS A 206 8.33 4.55 -5.56
N LEU A 207 8.69 5.32 -4.53
CA LEU A 207 8.27 5.08 -3.15
C LEU A 207 6.75 4.97 -3.04
N HIS A 208 6.03 5.92 -3.65
CA HIS A 208 4.57 5.94 -3.64
C HIS A 208 3.92 4.73 -4.30
N ALA A 209 4.45 4.29 -5.44
CA ALA A 209 3.98 3.05 -6.06
C ALA A 209 4.24 1.81 -5.17
N GLY A 210 5.28 1.85 -4.33
CA GLY A 210 5.57 0.82 -3.34
C GLY A 210 4.63 0.86 -2.13
N MET A 211 4.36 2.06 -1.63
CA MET A 211 3.41 2.30 -0.54
C MET A 211 1.98 1.89 -0.94
N ASP A 212 1.60 2.17 -2.18
CA ASP A 212 0.27 1.89 -2.71
C ASP A 212 -0.08 0.41 -2.86
N VAL A 213 0.90 -0.51 -2.76
CA VAL A 213 0.58 -1.95 -2.70
C VAL A 213 -0.39 -2.23 -1.54
N TYR A 214 -0.27 -1.49 -0.43
CA TYR A 214 -1.24 -1.51 0.66
C TYR A 214 -2.66 -1.11 0.23
N LYS A 215 -2.81 0.03 -0.46
CA LYS A 215 -4.09 0.50 -1.02
C LYS A 215 -4.75 -0.57 -1.88
N TRP A 216 -3.97 -1.23 -2.73
CA TRP A 216 -4.47 -2.25 -3.64
C TRP A 216 -4.85 -3.53 -2.92
N ALA A 217 -4.03 -3.99 -1.96
CA ALA A 217 -4.34 -5.13 -1.10
C ALA A 217 -5.68 -4.93 -0.37
N THR A 218 -5.91 -3.74 0.20
CA THR A 218 -7.17 -3.46 0.90
C THR A 218 -8.39 -3.43 -0.04
N LYS A 219 -8.24 -2.98 -1.29
CA LYS A 219 -9.34 -3.02 -2.27
C LYS A 219 -9.74 -4.44 -2.68
N LEU A 220 -8.80 -5.38 -2.62
CA LEU A 220 -9.06 -6.81 -2.87
C LEU A 220 -9.68 -7.51 -1.65
N GLY A 221 -9.62 -6.89 -0.47
CA GLY A 221 -10.31 -7.33 0.73
C GLY A 221 -10.01 -8.80 1.08
N PRO A 222 -11.04 -9.66 1.23
CA PRO A 222 -10.86 -11.03 1.71
C PRO A 222 -10.14 -11.97 0.73
N LEU A 223 -9.89 -11.54 -0.52
CA LEU A 223 -9.05 -12.29 -1.43
C LEU A 223 -7.58 -12.29 -0.99
N VAL A 224 -7.15 -11.27 -0.24
CA VAL A 224 -5.77 -11.11 0.24
C VAL A 224 -5.63 -11.70 1.64
N PRO A 225 -4.70 -12.64 1.85
CA PRO A 225 -4.38 -13.15 3.18
C PRO A 225 -3.98 -12.03 4.16
N GLY A 226 -4.39 -12.18 5.42
CA GLY A 226 -4.19 -11.14 6.45
C GLY A 226 -2.72 -10.78 6.69
N ASP A 227 -1.82 -11.77 6.68
CA ASP A 227 -0.38 -11.55 6.81
C ASP A 227 0.17 -10.67 5.67
N LEU A 228 -0.26 -10.93 4.43
CA LEU A 228 0.10 -10.12 3.27
C LEU A 228 -0.43 -8.68 3.38
N LEU A 229 -1.65 -8.49 3.89
CA LEU A 229 -2.18 -7.15 4.16
C LEU A 229 -1.32 -6.38 5.17
N LEU A 230 -0.92 -7.03 6.27
CA LEU A 230 -0.08 -6.40 7.30
C LEU A 230 1.35 -6.15 6.80
N ASP A 231 1.92 -7.04 5.99
CA ASP A 231 3.22 -6.81 5.33
C ASP A 231 3.17 -5.56 4.42
N CYS A 232 2.07 -5.38 3.68
CA CYS A 232 1.87 -4.19 2.86
C CYS A 232 1.73 -2.92 3.70
N PHE A 233 0.99 -2.97 4.82
CA PHE A 233 0.86 -1.85 5.74
C PHE A 233 2.21 -1.45 6.34
N GLU A 234 3.00 -2.42 6.82
CA GLU A 234 4.34 -2.19 7.36
C GLU A 234 5.27 -1.56 6.33
N LEU A 235 5.26 -2.07 5.10
CA LEU A 235 6.02 -1.45 4.01
C LEU A 235 5.58 0.00 3.77
N ALA A 236 4.27 0.25 3.76
CA ALA A 236 3.74 1.59 3.54
C ALA A 236 4.19 2.56 4.63
N ARG A 237 4.15 2.13 5.89
CA ARG A 237 4.66 2.90 7.04
C ARG A 237 6.15 3.20 6.90
N ASP A 238 6.97 2.19 6.62
CA ASP A 238 8.41 2.36 6.51
C ASP A 238 8.78 3.30 5.34
N ILE A 239 8.08 3.19 4.21
CA ILE A 239 8.26 4.09 3.06
C ILE A 239 7.88 5.52 3.42
N ARG A 240 6.77 5.73 4.14
CA ARG A 240 6.29 7.07 4.51
C ARG A 240 7.31 7.82 5.37
N VAL A 241 8.06 7.11 6.22
CA VAL A 241 9.18 7.70 6.97
C VAL A 241 10.25 8.24 6.03
N LEU A 242 10.70 7.48 5.02
CA LEU A 242 11.69 7.98 4.05
C LEU A 242 11.14 9.12 3.20
N ASP A 243 9.90 9.00 2.72
CA ASP A 243 9.22 10.02 1.92
C ASP A 243 9.20 11.37 2.65
N MET A 244 8.82 11.37 3.93
CA MET A 244 8.84 12.59 4.75
C MET A 244 10.25 13.07 5.09
N ARG A 245 11.20 12.17 5.38
CA ARG A 245 12.59 12.57 5.62
C ARG A 245 13.25 13.22 4.41
N ALA A 246 12.86 12.85 3.19
CA ALA A 246 13.38 13.41 1.94
C ALA A 246 12.62 14.66 1.44
N SER A 247 11.51 14.99 2.10
CA SER A 247 10.63 16.11 1.77
C SER A 247 11.27 17.48 2.11
N PRO A 248 10.65 18.61 1.72
CA PRO A 248 11.10 19.94 2.13
C PRO A 248 10.71 20.28 3.57
N TYR A 249 9.98 19.41 4.27
CA TYR A 249 9.48 19.65 5.62
C TYR A 249 10.51 19.30 6.70
N ASP A 250 10.47 20.02 7.81
CA ASP A 250 11.25 19.71 9.01
C ASP A 250 10.54 18.62 9.84
N VAL A 251 11.13 17.44 9.81
CA VAL A 251 10.63 16.23 10.50
C VAL A 251 11.28 15.99 11.87
N THR A 252 12.14 16.91 12.34
CA THR A 252 12.87 16.73 13.60
C THR A 252 11.97 16.65 14.82
N GLN A 253 10.82 17.35 14.79
CA GLN A 253 9.79 17.26 15.83
C GLN A 253 9.19 15.85 15.98
N TYR A 254 9.28 15.01 14.94
CA TYR A 254 8.82 13.62 14.95
C TYR A 254 9.97 12.64 15.26
N GLY A 255 11.13 13.12 15.71
CA GLY A 255 12.28 12.27 16.06
C GLY A 255 13.07 11.74 14.86
N HIS A 256 12.88 12.32 13.67
CA HIS A 256 13.59 11.91 12.46
C HIS A 256 14.57 12.98 11.96
N SER A 257 15.70 12.54 11.40
CA SER A 257 16.64 13.43 10.70
C SER A 257 16.35 13.48 9.20
N PRO A 258 16.42 14.67 8.56
CA PRO A 258 16.24 14.79 7.11
C PRO A 258 17.24 13.95 6.31
N VAL A 259 16.78 13.45 5.17
CA VAL A 259 17.61 12.95 4.07
C VAL A 259 17.70 14.08 3.05
N ALA A 260 18.78 14.86 3.12
CA ALA A 260 18.95 16.11 2.37
C ALA A 260 19.21 15.87 0.86
N ILE A 261 18.17 15.59 0.08
CA ILE A 261 18.24 15.27 -1.36
C ILE A 261 18.74 16.42 -2.25
N GLU A 262 18.87 17.63 -1.71
CA GLU A 262 19.56 18.76 -2.33
C GLU A 262 21.09 18.59 -2.35
N THR A 263 21.62 17.62 -1.60
CA THR A 263 23.05 17.28 -1.54
C THR A 263 23.32 15.93 -2.20
N GLU A 264 24.53 15.73 -2.73
CA GLU A 264 24.92 14.44 -3.32
C GLU A 264 24.94 13.30 -2.29
N ALA A 265 25.35 13.58 -1.05
CA ALA A 265 25.33 12.60 0.03
C ALA A 265 23.89 12.16 0.37
N GLY A 266 22.95 13.11 0.45
CA GLY A 266 21.55 12.80 0.70
C GLY A 266 20.87 12.06 -0.46
N LYS A 267 21.22 12.37 -1.71
CA LYS A 267 20.77 11.58 -2.88
C LYS A 267 21.27 10.15 -2.83
N ALA A 268 22.55 9.94 -2.49
CA ALA A 268 23.12 8.60 -2.36
C ALA A 268 22.43 7.79 -1.24
N GLU A 269 22.18 8.44 -0.10
CA GLU A 269 21.41 7.87 1.02
C GLU A 269 19.99 7.47 0.58
N TYR A 270 19.29 8.39 -0.07
CA TYR A 270 17.92 8.18 -0.56
C TYR A 270 17.86 6.99 -1.53
N VAL A 271 18.75 6.95 -2.53
CA VAL A 271 18.80 5.86 -3.52
C VAL A 271 19.09 4.51 -2.87
N ARG A 272 19.98 4.47 -1.87
CA ARG A 272 20.28 3.23 -1.15
C ARG A 272 19.03 2.65 -0.48
N GLN A 273 18.29 3.49 0.26
CA GLN A 273 17.05 3.05 0.91
C GLN A 273 15.94 2.75 -0.12
N GLN A 274 15.80 3.58 -1.16
CA GLN A 274 14.83 3.41 -2.23
C GLN A 274 14.97 2.05 -2.92
N ARG A 275 16.21 1.58 -3.16
CA ARG A 275 16.47 0.24 -3.73
C ARG A 275 15.95 -0.90 -2.84
N ALA A 276 16.13 -0.79 -1.53
CA ALA A 276 15.60 -1.77 -0.59
C ALA A 276 14.06 -1.80 -0.60
N PHE A 277 13.42 -0.63 -0.65
CA PHE A 277 11.97 -0.54 -0.78
C PHE A 277 11.43 -1.02 -2.13
N THR A 278 12.17 -0.82 -3.22
CA THR A 278 11.84 -1.40 -4.52
C THR A 278 11.81 -2.92 -4.47
N ALA A 279 12.83 -3.55 -3.87
CA ALA A 279 12.87 -5.00 -3.72
C ALA A 279 11.68 -5.52 -2.90
N ARG A 280 11.46 -4.95 -1.70
CA ARG A 280 10.33 -5.30 -0.83
C ARG A 280 8.98 -5.10 -1.52
N SER A 281 8.77 -3.96 -2.19
CA SER A 281 7.51 -3.69 -2.88
C SER A 281 7.27 -4.63 -4.05
N ASN A 282 8.29 -5.02 -4.82
CA ASN A 282 8.12 -5.97 -5.92
C ASN A 282 7.75 -7.39 -5.44
N ASP A 283 8.32 -7.84 -4.32
CA ASP A 283 7.90 -9.10 -3.67
C ASP A 283 6.40 -9.06 -3.32
N LEU A 284 5.96 -7.99 -2.64
CA LEU A 284 4.56 -7.83 -2.27
C LEU A 284 3.63 -7.69 -3.48
N ARG A 285 4.06 -7.01 -4.55
CA ARG A 285 3.30 -6.96 -5.82
C ARG A 285 3.06 -8.37 -6.37
N GLY A 286 4.09 -9.21 -6.39
CA GLY A 286 4.00 -10.59 -6.85
C GLY A 286 3.01 -11.40 -6.00
N ARG A 287 3.09 -11.30 -4.67
CA ARG A 287 2.17 -11.98 -3.74
C ARG A 287 0.72 -11.51 -3.88
N VAL A 288 0.48 -10.20 -4.07
CA VAL A 288 -0.87 -9.66 -4.32
C VAL A 288 -1.43 -10.14 -5.66
N VAL A 289 -0.62 -10.17 -6.72
CA VAL A 289 -1.02 -10.72 -8.03
C VAL A 289 -1.34 -12.21 -7.92
N ALA A 290 -0.54 -12.98 -7.18
CA ALA A 290 -0.83 -14.40 -6.93
C ALA A 290 -2.16 -14.63 -6.19
N ALA A 291 -2.53 -13.75 -5.26
CA ALA A 291 -3.83 -13.79 -4.60
C ALA A 291 -4.99 -13.55 -5.59
N ILE A 292 -4.82 -12.64 -6.56
CA ILE A 292 -5.80 -12.43 -7.65
C ILE A 292 -5.92 -13.69 -8.51
N HIS A 293 -4.79 -14.32 -8.89
CA HIS A 293 -4.79 -15.55 -9.68
C HIS A 293 -5.49 -16.71 -8.96
N THR A 294 -5.24 -16.85 -7.66
CA THR A 294 -5.92 -17.85 -6.82
C THR A 294 -7.43 -17.61 -6.82
N ALA A 295 -7.87 -16.36 -6.63
CA ALA A 295 -9.29 -16.02 -6.64
C ALA A 295 -9.98 -16.34 -7.98
N ARG A 296 -9.32 -16.09 -9.11
CA ARG A 296 -9.85 -16.45 -10.44
C ARG A 296 -9.97 -17.96 -10.62
N ALA A 297 -8.94 -18.71 -10.22
CA ALA A 297 -8.95 -20.17 -10.29
C ALA A 297 -10.08 -20.77 -9.43
N GLU A 298 -10.35 -20.22 -8.25
CA GLU A 298 -11.51 -20.64 -7.44
C GLU A 298 -12.86 -20.27 -8.09
N ALA A 299 -12.97 -19.09 -8.70
CA ALA A 299 -14.18 -18.71 -9.41
C ALA A 299 -14.49 -19.64 -10.60
N GLU A 300 -13.45 -20.03 -11.36
CA GLU A 300 -13.58 -20.98 -12.47
C GLU A 300 -13.97 -22.39 -11.99
N ARG A 301 -13.37 -22.86 -10.88
CA ARG A 301 -13.75 -24.14 -10.25
C ARG A 301 -15.22 -24.16 -9.84
N ALA A 302 -15.71 -23.07 -9.23
CA ALA A 302 -17.10 -22.96 -8.83
C ALA A 302 -18.07 -22.98 -10.03
N ALA A 303 -17.70 -22.32 -11.14
CA ALA A 303 -18.50 -22.33 -12.37
C ALA A 303 -18.57 -23.73 -13.02
N GLY A 304 -17.46 -24.48 -13.01
CA GLY A 304 -17.42 -25.84 -13.55
C GLY A 304 -18.19 -26.89 -12.73
N GLN A 305 -18.55 -26.58 -11.49
CA GLN A 305 -19.30 -27.46 -10.58
C GLN A 305 -20.82 -27.20 -10.58
N GLN A 306 -21.30 -26.15 -11.27
CA GLN A 306 -22.74 -25.92 -11.40
C GLN A 306 -23.35 -26.93 -12.39
N PRO A 307 -24.36 -27.73 -11.99
CA PRO A 307 -25.05 -28.62 -12.92
C PRO A 307 -25.77 -27.81 -14.00
N SER A 308 -25.64 -28.25 -15.25
CA SER A 308 -26.29 -27.67 -16.43
C SER A 308 -27.82 -27.73 -16.36
#